data_AF-A0A7X5ZYF9-F1
#
_entry.id   AF-A0A7X5ZYF9-F1
#
_cell.length_a   1.000
_cell.length_b   1.000
_cell.length_c   1.000
_cell.angle_alpha   90.00
_cell.angle_beta   90.00
_cell.angle_gamma   90.00
#
_symmetry.space_group_name_H-M   'P 1'
#
loop_
_entity.id
_entity.type
_entity.pdbx_description
1 polymer ?
#
loop_
_entity_poly.entity_id
_entity_poly.type
_entity_poly.pdbx_seq_one_letter_code
_entity_poly.pdbx_strand_id
1 'polypeptide(L)'
;MKVTSYRELMDQQARAAVRISGAHHSSWDGQLAETDPKRDVNGVARWDHTIEYNRARVVEPLEEMFQNARHYSQDPKTLQSYREALKTVLHENTHMLAGEGTQHAQAQQAFANKPGVKQVEESFTELYSQQQLNAYIDDLGLEEIAPGIKQADAAMAYKRYVPAAETLANSIARNSQGGLTSDEVVRRMAIVTADQKFRAAAEMIYDNSDLPGLMPPEQRAEAVRRIEAAMGPEFAKLENVKSSDDAIRRRQSAVIGGRTATAAYDVVEDLRQQWGMPGPEQQVRRGVGADRETTQANEQANGNGAHQGVDDPGQLSGPEEPARPDLPPELAAAARVGLGNSAPLQSATRLAADQQGSRRTTATGPAQQRQGPETQR
;
A
#
# COMPACT_ATOMS: atom_id res chain seq x y z
N MET A 1 6.53 20.96 14.82
CA MET A 1 6.48 22.42 15.11
C MET A 1 5.33 22.60 16.09
N LYS A 2 5.54 23.25 17.24
CA LYS A 2 4.47 23.37 18.24
C LYS A 2 3.53 24.52 17.89
N VAL A 3 2.24 24.24 17.84
CA VAL A 3 1.20 25.26 17.63
C VAL A 3 0.71 25.79 18.98
N THR A 4 0.35 27.08 19.03
CA THR A 4 -0.07 27.77 20.26
C THR A 4 -1.48 28.36 20.17
N SER A 5 -2.10 28.33 19.00
CA SER A 5 -3.48 28.78 18.79
C SER A 5 -4.23 27.91 17.78
N TYR A 6 -5.56 27.98 17.79
CA TYR A 6 -6.41 27.32 16.79
C TYR A 6 -6.03 27.72 15.37
N ARG A 7 -5.81 29.02 15.12
CA ARG A 7 -5.39 29.52 13.80
C ARG A 7 -4.09 28.86 13.35
N GLU A 8 -3.08 28.78 14.22
CA GLU A 8 -1.81 28.13 13.90
C GLU A 8 -1.98 26.62 13.66
N LEU A 9 -2.87 25.93 14.40
CA LEU A 9 -3.22 24.54 14.11
C LEU A 9 -3.75 24.40 12.68
N MET A 10 -4.72 25.23 12.30
CA MET A 10 -5.34 25.18 10.98
C MET A 10 -4.37 25.57 9.86
N ASP A 11 -3.43 26.48 10.11
CA ASP A 11 -2.37 26.85 9.16
C ASP A 11 -1.30 25.75 9.01
N GLN A 12 -1.12 24.88 10.02
CA GLN A 12 -0.08 23.84 10.04
C GLN A 12 -0.57 22.43 9.72
N GLN A 13 -1.89 22.19 9.71
CA GLN A 13 -2.48 20.85 9.61
C GLN A 13 -1.92 20.00 8.47
N ALA A 14 -1.89 20.53 7.25
CA ALA A 14 -1.44 19.81 6.06
C ALA A 14 0.05 19.54 6.11
N ARG A 15 0.84 20.49 6.62
CA ARG A 15 2.28 20.35 6.77
C ARG A 15 2.62 19.30 7.82
N ALA A 16 1.86 19.22 8.90
CA ALA A 16 2.01 18.17 9.91
C ALA A 16 1.67 16.80 9.31
N ALA A 17 0.57 16.68 8.56
CA ALA A 17 0.20 15.44 7.87
C ALA A 17 1.30 14.97 6.90
N VAL A 18 1.90 15.89 6.13
CA VAL A 18 3.05 15.59 5.26
C VAL A 18 4.27 15.11 6.07
N ARG A 19 4.62 15.80 7.16
CA ARG A 19 5.78 15.44 8.00
C ARG A 19 5.66 14.03 8.59
N ILE A 20 4.49 13.68 9.15
CA ILE A 20 4.32 12.38 9.82
C ILE A 20 4.16 11.23 8.83
N SER A 21 3.71 11.51 7.60
CA SER A 21 3.49 10.48 6.58
C SER A 21 4.71 10.24 5.70
N GLY A 22 5.54 11.27 5.51
CA GLY A 22 6.58 11.29 4.50
C GLY A 22 6.03 11.37 3.07
N ALA A 23 4.79 11.84 2.89
CA ALA A 23 4.27 12.18 1.58
C ALA A 23 5.14 13.25 0.91
N HIS A 24 5.12 13.31 -0.42
CA HIS A 24 5.85 14.35 -1.15
C HIS A 24 5.26 15.73 -0.83
N HIS A 25 3.92 15.84 -0.84
CA HIS A 25 3.21 17.07 -0.55
C HIS A 25 1.75 16.82 -0.16
N SER A 26 1.06 17.90 0.22
CA SER A 26 -0.40 17.95 0.29
C SER A 26 -0.92 18.76 -0.89
N SER A 27 -2.01 18.30 -1.50
CA SER A 27 -2.75 18.97 -2.54
C SER A 27 -3.68 20.07 -2.00
N TRP A 28 -3.75 20.29 -0.69
CA TRP A 28 -4.56 21.36 -0.10
C TRP A 28 -4.02 22.74 -0.50
N ASP A 29 -4.91 23.64 -0.94
CA ASP A 29 -4.54 24.97 -1.44
C ASP A 29 -4.53 26.06 -0.35
N GLY A 30 -4.84 25.70 0.89
CA GLY A 30 -4.97 26.63 2.02
C GLY A 30 -6.40 27.05 2.33
N GLN A 31 -7.38 26.67 1.52
CA GLN A 31 -8.77 27.08 1.73
C GLN A 31 -9.50 26.15 2.70
N LEU A 32 -10.21 26.78 3.64
CA LEU A 32 -11.09 26.11 4.59
C LEU A 32 -12.50 26.68 4.46
N ALA A 33 -13.48 25.80 4.58
CA ALA A 33 -14.88 26.17 4.65
C ALA A 33 -15.62 25.34 5.70
N GLU A 34 -16.86 25.72 6.00
CA GLU A 34 -17.72 24.92 6.86
C GLU A 34 -18.59 23.98 6.02
N THR A 35 -18.79 22.76 6.48
CA THR A 35 -19.77 21.85 5.85
C THR A 35 -21.20 22.36 6.10
N ASP A 36 -22.13 22.11 5.17
CA ASP A 36 -23.57 22.31 5.44
C ASP A 36 -23.98 21.55 6.72
N PRO A 37 -24.55 22.21 7.75
CA PRO A 37 -24.91 21.59 9.02
C PRO A 37 -25.97 20.48 8.90
N LYS A 38 -26.68 20.40 7.76
CA LYS A 38 -27.65 19.31 7.47
C LYS A 38 -26.99 18.03 6.96
N ARG A 39 -25.71 18.09 6.55
CA ARG A 39 -24.97 16.91 6.11
C ARG A 39 -24.43 16.17 7.32
N ASP A 40 -24.66 14.87 7.38
CA ASP A 40 -24.09 14.01 8.43
C ASP A 40 -22.65 13.61 8.09
N VAL A 41 -21.77 14.61 8.02
CA VAL A 41 -20.32 14.45 7.79
C VAL A 41 -19.57 15.38 8.73
N ASN A 42 -18.39 14.95 9.19
CA ASN A 42 -17.54 15.77 10.06
C ASN A 42 -16.53 16.61 9.26
N GLY A 43 -16.13 16.13 8.10
CA GLY A 43 -15.20 16.81 7.20
C GLY A 43 -15.39 16.35 5.76
N VAL A 44 -14.84 17.13 4.82
CA VAL A 44 -14.82 16.80 3.39
C VAL A 44 -13.58 17.41 2.73
N ALA A 45 -12.70 16.57 2.19
CA ALA A 45 -11.74 16.95 1.17
C ALA A 45 -12.44 17.12 -0.19
N ARG A 46 -12.48 18.35 -0.72
CA ARG A 46 -13.08 18.65 -2.03
C ARG A 46 -12.09 18.49 -3.17
N TRP A 47 -12.61 18.14 -4.34
CA TRP A 47 -11.82 18.02 -5.57
C TRP A 47 -11.21 19.34 -6.05
N ASP A 48 -11.70 20.48 -5.58
CA ASP A 48 -11.14 21.81 -5.83
C ASP A 48 -10.05 22.21 -4.83
N HIS A 49 -9.56 21.24 -4.04
CA HIS A 49 -8.50 21.40 -3.04
C HIS A 49 -8.91 22.10 -1.74
N THR A 50 -10.18 22.46 -1.57
CA THR A 50 -10.72 22.97 -0.30
C THR A 50 -10.92 21.83 0.71
N ILE A 51 -10.72 22.10 2.00
CA ILE A 51 -11.21 21.21 3.07
C ILE A 51 -12.38 21.88 3.80
N GLU A 52 -13.50 21.17 3.91
CA GLU A 52 -14.64 21.59 4.72
C GLU A 52 -14.62 20.88 6.07
N TYR A 53 -14.91 21.61 7.15
CA TYR A 53 -15.08 21.05 8.48
C TYR A 53 -16.46 21.36 9.05
N ASN A 54 -17.04 20.39 9.75
CA ASN A 54 -18.29 20.62 10.48
C ASN A 54 -18.02 21.52 11.69
N ARG A 55 -18.78 22.61 11.81
CA ARG A 55 -18.57 23.59 12.87
C ARG A 55 -18.70 22.97 14.26
N ALA A 56 -19.84 22.34 14.54
CA ALA A 56 -20.16 21.80 15.86
C ALA A 56 -19.31 20.57 16.24
N ARG A 57 -18.85 19.79 15.25
CA ARG A 57 -18.12 18.53 15.50
C ARG A 57 -16.61 18.63 15.37
N VAL A 58 -16.09 19.70 14.74
CA VAL A 58 -14.65 19.87 14.50
C VAL A 58 -14.18 21.27 14.90
N VAL A 59 -14.74 22.33 14.31
CA VAL A 59 -14.25 23.70 14.54
C VAL A 59 -14.40 24.11 16.01
N GLU A 60 -15.61 24.03 16.56
CA GLU A 60 -15.91 24.44 17.93
C GLU A 60 -15.12 23.62 18.96
N PRO A 61 -15.05 22.28 18.90
CA PRO A 61 -14.18 21.50 19.77
C PRO A 61 -12.71 21.93 19.73
N LEU A 62 -12.17 22.23 18.55
CA LEU A 62 -10.77 22.66 18.42
C LEU A 62 -10.56 24.10 18.91
N GLU A 63 -11.50 25.01 18.66
CA GLU A 63 -11.47 26.37 19.24
C GLU A 63 -11.50 26.29 20.77
N GLU A 64 -12.40 25.48 21.32
CA GLU A 64 -12.55 25.27 22.76
C GLU A 64 -11.27 24.67 23.37
N MET A 65 -10.63 23.71 22.69
CA MET A 65 -9.35 23.12 23.12
C MET A 65 -8.27 24.17 23.37
N PHE A 66 -8.18 25.20 22.51
CA PHE A 66 -7.21 26.29 22.69
C PHE A 66 -7.68 27.36 23.67
N GLN A 67 -8.99 27.59 23.82
CA GLN A 67 -9.53 28.49 24.84
C GLN A 67 -9.29 27.94 26.26
N ASN A 68 -9.43 26.62 26.40
CA ASN A 68 -9.18 25.87 27.64
C ASN A 68 -7.74 25.31 27.69
N ALA A 69 -6.79 25.92 26.97
CA ALA A 69 -5.43 25.42 26.89
C ALA A 69 -4.77 25.30 28.27
N ARG A 70 -4.02 24.22 28.49
CA ARG A 70 -3.25 23.94 29.72
C ARG A 70 -4.11 23.75 30.97
N HIS A 71 -5.42 23.55 30.82
CA HIS A 71 -6.26 23.06 31.90
C HIS A 71 -6.03 21.55 32.10
N TYR A 72 -5.26 21.20 33.13
CA TYR A 72 -4.84 19.82 33.44
C TYR A 72 -5.98 18.90 33.95
N SER A 73 -7.20 19.42 34.09
CA SER A 73 -8.36 18.72 34.62
C SER A 73 -9.55 18.74 33.66
N GLN A 74 -9.29 18.61 32.35
CA GLN A 74 -10.35 18.40 31.37
C GLN A 74 -11.00 17.04 31.61
N ASP A 75 -12.33 17.00 31.55
CA ASP A 75 -13.05 15.74 31.74
C ASP A 75 -12.85 14.80 30.52
N PRO A 76 -13.00 13.48 30.71
CA PRO A 76 -12.73 12.51 29.63
C PRO A 76 -13.56 12.72 28.35
N LYS A 77 -14.80 13.24 28.44
CA LYS A 77 -15.65 13.44 27.26
C LYS A 77 -15.18 14.64 26.44
N THR A 78 -14.72 15.68 27.11
CA THR A 78 -14.12 16.85 26.45
C THR A 78 -12.85 16.46 25.70
N LEU A 79 -11.94 15.72 26.34
CA LEU A 79 -10.74 15.21 25.66
C LEU A 79 -11.07 14.28 24.48
N GLN A 80 -12.09 13.43 24.62
CA GLN A 80 -12.59 12.60 23.51
C GLN A 80 -13.08 13.47 22.34
N SER A 81 -13.87 14.51 22.61
CA SER A 81 -14.36 15.44 21.57
C SER A 81 -13.21 16.09 20.80
N TYR A 82 -12.19 16.58 21.50
CA TYR A 82 -11.01 17.17 20.87
C TYR A 82 -10.24 16.14 20.03
N ARG A 83 -10.07 14.92 20.55
CA ARG A 83 -9.38 13.85 19.84
C ARG A 83 -10.13 13.41 18.57
N GLU A 84 -11.46 13.33 18.63
CA GLU A 84 -12.31 13.02 17.48
C GLU A 84 -12.23 14.11 16.41
N ALA A 85 -12.25 15.38 16.80
CA ALA A 85 -12.05 16.51 15.90
C ALA A 85 -10.67 16.48 15.23
N LEU A 86 -9.59 16.23 15.98
CA LEU A 86 -8.23 16.08 15.43
C LEU A 86 -8.10 14.90 14.48
N LYS A 87 -8.77 13.78 14.79
CA LYS A 87 -8.82 12.62 13.88
C LYS A 87 -9.47 13.01 12.56
N THR A 88 -10.59 13.73 12.59
CA THR A 88 -11.22 14.24 11.36
C THR A 88 -10.30 15.18 10.59
N VAL A 89 -9.60 16.11 11.27
CA VAL A 89 -8.62 16.98 10.61
C VAL A 89 -7.55 16.15 9.88
N LEU A 90 -6.95 15.16 10.55
CA LEU A 90 -5.95 14.30 9.93
C LEU A 90 -6.53 13.44 8.80
N HIS A 91 -7.76 12.93 8.94
CA HIS A 91 -8.46 12.16 7.92
C HIS A 91 -8.60 12.97 6.62
N GLU A 92 -9.15 14.18 6.69
CA GLU A 92 -9.31 15.02 5.49
C GLU A 92 -7.96 15.43 4.88
N ASN A 93 -6.94 15.72 5.70
CA ASN A 93 -5.60 16.00 5.20
C ASN A 93 -4.95 14.77 4.54
N THR A 94 -5.30 13.56 4.97
CA THR A 94 -4.79 12.32 4.38
C THR A 94 -5.33 12.12 2.95
N HIS A 95 -6.59 12.46 2.69
CA HIS A 95 -7.13 12.51 1.31
C HIS A 95 -6.35 13.45 0.38
N MET A 96 -5.75 14.50 0.96
CA MET A 96 -4.98 15.50 0.22
C MET A 96 -3.52 15.10 0.03
N LEU A 97 -3.01 14.04 0.67
CA LEU A 97 -1.62 13.62 0.49
C LEU A 97 -1.42 13.05 -0.92
N ALA A 98 -0.29 13.40 -1.53
CA ALA A 98 0.03 12.97 -2.88
C ALA A 98 1.53 12.69 -3.05
N GLY A 99 1.81 11.77 -3.98
CA GLY A 99 3.15 11.43 -4.42
C GLY A 99 3.75 12.51 -5.33
N GLU A 100 4.98 12.30 -5.76
CA GLU A 100 5.63 13.20 -6.71
C GLU A 100 4.85 13.22 -8.05
N GLY A 101 4.61 14.43 -8.58
CA GLY A 101 3.95 14.61 -9.88
C GLY A 101 2.44 14.33 -9.90
N THR A 102 1.81 14.00 -8.76
CA THR A 102 0.36 13.75 -8.69
C THR A 102 -0.39 14.77 -7.83
N GLN A 103 -1.71 14.84 -8.00
CA GLN A 103 -2.58 15.75 -7.24
C GLN A 103 -3.94 15.10 -6.96
N HIS A 104 -4.55 15.47 -5.83
CA HIS A 104 -5.86 14.97 -5.39
C HIS A 104 -6.93 15.00 -6.51
N ALA A 105 -7.07 16.13 -7.21
CA ALA A 105 -8.08 16.30 -8.27
C ALA A 105 -7.96 15.30 -9.43
N GLN A 106 -6.76 14.77 -9.72
CA GLN A 106 -6.53 13.81 -10.79
C GLN A 106 -7.28 12.49 -10.55
N ALA A 107 -7.54 12.16 -9.29
CA ALA A 107 -8.23 10.93 -8.92
C ALA A 107 -9.76 11.01 -9.08
N GLN A 108 -10.34 12.19 -9.33
CA GLN A 108 -11.79 12.42 -9.30
C GLN A 108 -12.57 11.43 -10.19
N GLN A 109 -12.13 11.26 -11.44
CA GLN A 109 -12.82 10.38 -12.39
C GLN A 109 -12.71 8.91 -11.97
N ALA A 110 -11.54 8.48 -11.50
CA ALA A 110 -11.32 7.12 -11.03
C ALA A 110 -12.12 6.83 -9.77
N PHE A 111 -12.16 7.76 -8.83
CA PHE A 111 -12.94 7.66 -7.60
C PHE A 111 -14.43 7.46 -7.87
N ALA A 112 -14.98 8.12 -8.89
CA ALA A 112 -16.37 7.98 -9.28
C ALA A 112 -16.67 6.67 -10.05
N ASN A 113 -15.73 6.19 -10.87
CA ASN A 113 -16.05 5.20 -11.91
C ASN A 113 -15.31 3.86 -11.80
N LYS A 114 -14.16 3.80 -11.13
CA LYS A 114 -13.36 2.56 -11.03
C LYS A 114 -13.82 1.71 -9.83
N PRO A 115 -14.04 0.40 -10.01
CA PRO A 115 -14.45 -0.49 -8.92
C PRO A 115 -13.50 -0.45 -7.73
N GLY A 116 -14.04 -0.24 -6.54
CA GLY A 116 -13.29 -0.33 -5.29
C GLY A 116 -12.44 0.89 -4.96
N VAL A 117 -12.24 1.86 -5.86
CA VAL A 117 -11.36 3.02 -5.64
C VAL A 117 -11.86 3.89 -4.49
N LYS A 118 -13.14 4.23 -4.47
CA LYS A 118 -13.74 4.94 -3.34
C LYS A 118 -13.56 4.16 -2.03
N GLN A 119 -13.82 2.85 -2.07
CA GLN A 119 -13.76 2.01 -0.88
C GLN A 119 -12.33 1.90 -0.34
N VAL A 120 -11.32 1.71 -1.19
CA VAL A 120 -9.92 1.61 -0.77
C VAL A 120 -9.40 2.94 -0.26
N GLU A 121 -9.79 4.06 -0.88
CA GLU A 121 -9.47 5.41 -0.41
C GLU A 121 -9.92 5.62 1.03
N GLU A 122 -11.22 5.52 1.28
CA GLU A 122 -11.81 5.71 2.61
C GLU A 122 -11.23 4.73 3.65
N SER A 123 -10.94 3.49 3.24
CA SER A 123 -10.47 2.46 4.17
C SER A 123 -9.04 2.71 4.64
N PHE A 124 -8.13 3.07 3.74
CA PHE A 124 -6.75 3.36 4.13
C PHE A 124 -6.62 4.74 4.77
N THR A 125 -7.44 5.71 4.38
CA THR A 125 -7.45 7.03 5.00
C THR A 125 -7.96 6.99 6.45
N GLU A 126 -9.05 6.26 6.74
CA GLU A 126 -9.51 6.06 8.13
C GLU A 126 -8.49 5.24 8.95
N LEU A 127 -7.93 4.16 8.40
CA LEU A 127 -6.96 3.35 9.12
C LEU A 127 -5.68 4.15 9.44
N TYR A 128 -5.14 4.88 8.46
CA TYR A 128 -3.94 5.69 8.65
C TYR A 128 -4.17 6.80 9.68
N SER A 129 -5.27 7.55 9.56
CA SER A 129 -5.58 8.62 10.51
C SER A 129 -5.77 8.12 11.94
N GLN A 130 -6.31 6.91 12.13
CA GLN A 130 -6.38 6.28 13.45
C GLN A 130 -5.00 5.91 13.99
N GLN A 131 -4.16 5.24 13.19
CA GLN A 131 -2.84 4.79 13.61
C GLN A 131 -1.88 5.95 13.91
N GLN A 132 -1.97 7.04 13.15
CA GLN A 132 -1.01 8.15 13.20
C GLN A 132 -1.48 9.35 14.02
N LEU A 133 -2.68 9.29 14.62
CA LEU A 133 -3.22 10.41 15.40
C LEU A 133 -2.29 10.86 16.53
N ASN A 134 -1.65 9.92 17.23
CA ASN A 134 -0.71 10.26 18.30
C ASN A 134 0.56 10.94 17.76
N ALA A 135 1.09 10.48 16.62
CA ALA A 135 2.23 11.12 15.97
C ALA A 135 1.87 12.55 15.49
N TYR A 136 0.64 12.72 14.99
CA TYR A 136 0.11 14.03 14.60
C TYR A 136 -0.04 14.98 15.79
N ILE A 137 -0.59 14.51 16.90
CA ILE A 137 -0.68 15.24 18.17
C ILE A 137 0.71 15.65 18.68
N ASP A 138 1.68 14.74 18.62
CA ASP A 138 3.05 14.98 19.07
C ASP A 138 3.78 15.99 18.17
N ASP A 139 3.66 15.89 16.84
CA ASP A 139 4.31 16.82 15.89
C ASP A 139 3.81 18.26 16.06
N LEU A 140 2.51 18.41 16.36
CA LEU A 140 1.85 19.69 16.62
C LEU A 140 2.00 20.18 18.07
N GLY A 141 2.48 19.33 18.99
CA GLY A 141 2.64 19.67 20.40
C GLY A 141 1.32 19.82 21.17
N LEU A 142 0.25 19.16 20.74
CA LEU A 142 -1.09 19.35 21.30
C LEU A 142 -1.27 18.74 22.69
N GLU A 143 -0.39 17.83 23.11
CA GLU A 143 -0.36 17.32 24.49
C GLU A 143 -0.09 18.45 25.52
N GLU A 144 0.61 19.52 25.13
CA GLU A 144 0.82 20.69 26.00
C GLU A 144 -0.41 21.60 26.06
N ILE A 145 -1.29 21.53 25.06
CA ILE A 145 -2.52 22.31 24.96
C ILE A 145 -3.66 21.59 25.68
N ALA A 146 -3.83 20.29 25.42
CA ALA A 146 -4.82 19.43 26.05
C ALA A 146 -4.12 18.17 26.62
N PRO A 147 -3.57 18.26 27.84
CA PRO A 147 -2.91 17.13 28.49
C PRO A 147 -3.85 15.93 28.61
N GLY A 148 -3.39 14.73 28.22
CA GLY A 148 -4.20 13.51 28.25
C GLY A 148 -4.92 13.18 26.93
N ILE A 149 -4.87 14.07 25.93
CA ILE A 149 -5.58 13.88 24.65
C ILE A 149 -5.11 12.65 23.86
N LYS A 150 -3.88 12.18 24.08
CA LYS A 150 -3.39 10.93 23.46
C LYS A 150 -4.03 9.67 24.03
N GLN A 151 -4.48 9.70 25.28
CA GLN A 151 -5.07 8.55 25.98
C GLN A 151 -6.60 8.56 25.94
N ALA A 152 -7.21 9.67 25.52
CA ALA A 152 -8.65 9.73 25.32
C ALA A 152 -9.10 8.71 24.27
N ASP A 153 -10.27 8.12 24.51
CA ASP A 153 -10.91 7.28 23.50
C ASP A 153 -11.34 8.15 22.31
N ALA A 154 -11.25 7.61 21.10
CA ALA A 154 -11.85 8.22 19.91
C ALA A 154 -12.70 7.17 19.22
N ALA A 155 -13.96 7.50 18.95
CA ALA A 155 -14.82 6.59 18.23
C ALA A 155 -14.26 6.30 16.81
N MET A 156 -14.29 5.03 16.42
CA MET A 156 -14.09 4.65 15.02
C MET A 156 -15.29 5.13 14.21
N ALA A 157 -15.09 6.12 13.33
CA ALA A 157 -16.18 6.72 12.54
C ALA A 157 -16.66 5.73 11.48
N TYR A 158 -15.72 5.01 10.84
CA TYR A 158 -16.03 4.07 9.77
C TYR A 158 -15.66 2.62 10.09
N LYS A 159 -16.36 2.03 11.06
CA LYS A 159 -16.15 0.62 11.48
C LYS A 159 -16.27 -0.41 10.35
N ARG A 160 -16.89 -0.06 9.21
CA ARG A 160 -17.02 -0.96 8.04
C ARG A 160 -15.78 -0.99 7.15
N TYR A 161 -14.98 0.07 7.12
CA TYR A 161 -13.91 0.22 6.13
C TYR A 161 -12.57 -0.30 6.65
N VAL A 162 -12.26 0.01 7.90
CA VAL A 162 -10.98 -0.32 8.55
C VAL A 162 -10.63 -1.81 8.51
N PRO A 163 -11.53 -2.77 8.84
CA PRO A 163 -11.13 -4.18 8.89
C PRO A 163 -10.68 -4.76 7.53
N ALA A 164 -11.23 -4.27 6.41
CA ALA A 164 -10.81 -4.67 5.07
C ALA A 164 -9.39 -4.17 4.76
N ALA A 165 -9.09 -2.89 5.02
CA ALA A 165 -7.76 -2.33 4.85
C ALA A 165 -6.72 -2.99 5.76
N GLU A 166 -7.03 -3.21 7.03
CA GLU A 166 -6.16 -3.93 7.97
C GLU A 166 -5.86 -5.34 7.48
N THR A 167 -6.89 -6.08 7.06
CA THR A 167 -6.70 -7.45 6.59
C THR A 167 -5.86 -7.50 5.32
N LEU A 168 -6.12 -6.58 4.37
CA LEU A 168 -5.32 -6.47 3.14
C LEU A 168 -3.86 -6.11 3.46
N ALA A 169 -3.62 -5.07 4.27
CA ALA A 169 -2.28 -4.63 4.66
C ALA A 169 -1.50 -5.74 5.38
N ASN A 170 -2.14 -6.42 6.34
CA ASN A 170 -1.55 -7.55 7.04
C ASN A 170 -1.24 -8.71 6.10
N SER A 171 -2.05 -8.92 5.05
CA SER A 171 -1.81 -10.00 4.10
C SER A 171 -0.65 -9.69 3.16
N ILE A 172 -0.51 -8.43 2.73
CA ILE A 172 0.64 -7.96 1.96
C ILE A 172 1.93 -8.10 2.80
N ALA A 173 1.90 -7.64 4.06
CA ALA A 173 3.02 -7.73 4.96
C ALA A 173 3.46 -9.18 5.26
N ARG A 174 2.51 -10.08 5.57
CA ARG A 174 2.82 -11.49 5.89
C ARG A 174 3.45 -12.27 4.73
N ASN A 175 3.09 -11.94 3.49
CA ASN A 175 3.59 -12.64 2.30
C ASN A 175 4.81 -11.94 1.67
N SER A 176 5.27 -10.83 2.24
CA SER A 176 6.43 -10.11 1.75
C SER A 176 7.73 -10.80 2.16
N GLN A 177 8.60 -11.10 1.19
CA GLN A 177 9.95 -11.61 1.43
C GLN A 177 10.91 -10.52 1.95
N GLY A 178 10.62 -9.24 1.71
CA GLY A 178 11.48 -8.10 2.06
C GLY A 178 11.31 -7.52 3.46
N GLY A 179 10.55 -8.19 4.35
CA GLY A 179 10.29 -7.70 5.71
C GLY A 179 9.35 -6.49 5.81
N LEU A 180 8.51 -6.25 4.80
CA LEU A 180 7.50 -5.20 4.81
C LEU A 180 6.52 -5.38 5.99
N THR A 181 6.32 -4.34 6.79
CA THR A 181 5.37 -4.36 7.91
C THR A 181 3.99 -3.86 7.47
N SER A 182 2.94 -4.21 8.22
CA SER A 182 1.58 -3.74 7.94
C SER A 182 1.47 -2.22 8.00
N ASP A 183 2.10 -1.59 9.00
CA ASP A 183 2.11 -0.13 9.14
C ASP A 183 2.78 0.57 7.95
N GLU A 184 3.84 -0.04 7.39
CA GLU A 184 4.49 0.50 6.20
C GLU A 184 3.61 0.35 4.95
N VAL A 185 2.84 -0.75 4.84
CA VAL A 185 1.83 -0.89 3.78
C VAL A 185 0.77 0.20 3.91
N VAL A 186 0.22 0.42 5.12
CA VAL A 186 -0.79 1.46 5.35
C VAL A 186 -0.22 2.84 5.03
N ARG A 187 1.00 3.15 5.47
CA ARG A 187 1.67 4.42 5.17
C ARG A 187 1.84 4.65 3.67
N ARG A 188 2.37 3.66 2.93
CA ARG A 188 2.56 3.78 1.47
C ARG A 188 1.24 3.95 0.71
N MET A 189 0.18 3.29 1.18
CA MET A 189 -1.16 3.45 0.63
C MET A 189 -1.72 4.84 0.93
N ALA A 190 -1.47 5.41 2.11
CA ALA A 190 -2.00 6.70 2.53
C ALA A 190 -1.39 7.90 1.78
N ILE A 191 -0.14 7.80 1.32
CA ILE A 191 0.58 8.94 0.70
C ILE A 191 0.41 9.05 -0.82
N VAL A 192 -0.39 8.18 -1.44
CA VAL A 192 -0.72 8.24 -2.86
C VAL A 192 -2.20 8.58 -3.05
N THR A 193 -2.53 9.15 -4.20
CA THR A 193 -3.90 9.54 -4.55
C THR A 193 -4.80 8.31 -4.69
N ALA A 194 -6.12 8.51 -4.57
CA ALA A 194 -7.10 7.41 -4.55
C ALA A 194 -6.95 6.43 -5.73
N ASP A 195 -6.72 6.96 -6.93
CA ASP A 195 -6.59 6.19 -8.16
C ASP A 195 -5.30 5.36 -8.25
N GLN A 196 -4.31 5.67 -7.41
CA GLN A 196 -3.01 4.99 -7.36
C GLN A 196 -2.93 3.91 -6.29
N LYS A 197 -3.85 3.87 -5.32
CA LYS A 197 -3.72 2.95 -4.16
C LYS A 197 -3.65 1.48 -4.56
N PHE A 198 -4.49 1.00 -5.49
CA PHE A 198 -4.37 -0.40 -5.94
C PHE A 198 -3.05 -0.67 -6.67
N ARG A 199 -2.57 0.30 -7.47
CA ARG A 199 -1.27 0.18 -8.11
C ARG A 199 -0.14 0.11 -7.09
N ALA A 200 -0.15 0.96 -6.07
CA ALA A 200 0.84 0.95 -4.99
C ALA A 200 0.84 -0.41 -4.25
N ALA A 201 -0.35 -0.96 -3.95
CA ALA A 201 -0.47 -2.31 -3.38
C ALA A 201 0.11 -3.39 -4.32
N ALA A 202 -0.21 -3.32 -5.62
CA ALA A 202 0.29 -4.26 -6.62
C ALA A 202 1.82 -4.20 -6.77
N GLU A 203 2.41 -3.00 -6.76
CA GLU A 203 3.85 -2.80 -6.78
C GLU A 203 4.51 -3.40 -5.52
N MET A 204 3.95 -3.16 -4.34
CA MET A 204 4.44 -3.79 -3.10
C MET A 204 4.39 -5.32 -3.15
N ILE A 205 3.30 -5.89 -3.68
CA ILE A 205 3.14 -7.34 -3.83
C ILE A 205 4.17 -7.90 -4.82
N TYR A 206 4.33 -7.28 -5.99
CA TYR A 206 5.30 -7.70 -7.00
C TYR A 206 6.74 -7.60 -6.47
N ASP A 207 7.14 -6.43 -5.98
CA ASP A 207 8.52 -6.13 -5.58
C ASP A 207 8.97 -6.94 -4.34
N ASN A 208 8.02 -7.46 -3.54
CA ASN A 208 8.31 -8.29 -2.36
C ASN A 208 7.98 -9.78 -2.57
N SER A 209 7.81 -10.20 -3.83
CA SER A 209 7.71 -11.60 -4.24
C SER A 209 9.02 -12.10 -4.87
N ASP A 210 9.01 -13.32 -5.38
CA ASP A 210 10.08 -13.89 -6.21
C ASP A 210 9.99 -13.47 -7.69
N LEU A 211 8.88 -12.84 -8.12
CA LEU A 211 8.68 -12.42 -9.52
C LEU A 211 9.79 -11.53 -10.09
N PRO A 212 10.39 -10.56 -9.36
CA PRO A 212 11.51 -9.76 -9.88
C PRO A 212 12.73 -10.60 -10.26
N GLY A 213 12.90 -11.79 -9.66
CA GLY A 213 13.97 -12.73 -9.99
C GLY A 213 13.62 -13.74 -11.08
N LEU A 214 12.33 -13.89 -11.42
CA LEU A 214 11.82 -14.85 -12.41
C LEU A 214 11.47 -14.16 -13.74
N MET A 215 10.99 -12.92 -13.69
CA MET A 215 10.47 -12.20 -14.84
C MET A 215 11.48 -11.17 -15.37
N PRO A 216 11.57 -10.99 -16.70
CA PRO A 216 12.32 -9.88 -17.27
C PRO A 216 11.80 -8.51 -16.79
N PRO A 217 12.67 -7.52 -16.51
CA PRO A 217 12.26 -6.21 -16.00
C PRO A 217 11.21 -5.49 -16.85
N GLU A 218 11.24 -5.68 -18.17
CA GLU A 218 10.28 -5.12 -19.12
C GLU A 218 8.84 -5.63 -18.92
N GLN A 219 8.66 -6.79 -18.26
CA GLN A 219 7.35 -7.37 -17.97
C GLN A 219 6.77 -6.87 -16.63
N ARG A 220 7.54 -6.13 -15.82
CA ARG A 220 7.09 -5.64 -14.50
C ARG A 220 5.82 -4.82 -14.60
N ALA A 221 5.74 -3.88 -15.54
CA ALA A 221 4.59 -2.98 -15.66
C ALA A 221 3.29 -3.74 -15.95
N GLU A 222 3.36 -4.77 -16.78
CA GLU A 222 2.21 -5.62 -17.11
C GLU A 222 1.83 -6.52 -15.93
N ALA A 223 2.80 -7.09 -15.22
CA ALA A 223 2.55 -7.88 -14.01
C ALA A 223 1.83 -7.06 -12.94
N VAL A 224 2.34 -5.87 -12.63
CA VAL A 224 1.71 -4.93 -11.68
C VAL A 224 0.29 -4.60 -12.11
N ARG A 225 0.06 -4.31 -13.40
CA ARG A 225 -1.28 -4.01 -13.94
C ARG A 225 -2.25 -5.18 -13.76
N ARG A 226 -1.81 -6.43 -13.97
CA ARG A 226 -2.64 -7.62 -13.76
C ARG A 226 -3.01 -7.81 -12.29
N ILE A 227 -2.05 -7.63 -11.38
CA ILE A 227 -2.28 -7.70 -9.92
C ILE A 227 -3.26 -6.61 -9.47
N GLU A 228 -3.06 -5.37 -9.94
CA GLU A 228 -3.96 -4.23 -9.68
C GLU A 228 -5.40 -4.54 -10.13
N ALA A 229 -5.56 -5.02 -11.36
CA ALA A 229 -6.86 -5.31 -11.95
C ALA A 229 -7.65 -6.40 -11.20
N ALA A 230 -6.95 -7.35 -10.58
CA ALA A 230 -7.58 -8.41 -9.79
C ALA A 230 -8.14 -7.93 -8.44
N MET A 231 -7.55 -6.89 -7.84
CA MET A 231 -7.95 -6.41 -6.52
C MET A 231 -9.24 -5.58 -6.54
N GLY A 232 -9.36 -4.65 -7.49
CA GLY A 232 -10.45 -3.66 -7.53
C GLY A 232 -11.86 -4.25 -7.43
N PRO A 233 -12.24 -5.25 -8.26
CA PRO A 233 -13.56 -5.87 -8.21
C PRO A 233 -13.91 -6.55 -6.88
N GLU A 234 -12.94 -7.17 -6.22
CA GLU A 234 -13.16 -7.79 -4.90
C GLU A 234 -13.39 -6.74 -3.82
N PHE A 235 -12.54 -5.71 -3.77
CA PHE A 235 -12.64 -4.66 -2.76
C PHE A 235 -13.91 -3.81 -2.94
N ALA A 236 -14.40 -3.65 -4.18
CA ALA A 236 -15.66 -2.97 -4.50
C ALA A 236 -16.88 -3.59 -3.77
N LYS A 237 -16.83 -4.90 -3.46
CA LYS A 237 -17.91 -5.59 -2.74
C LYS A 237 -18.14 -5.05 -1.32
N LEU A 238 -17.22 -4.24 -0.79
CA LEU A 238 -17.34 -3.59 0.51
C LEU A 238 -18.56 -2.65 0.59
N GLU A 239 -19.00 -2.11 -0.54
CA GLU A 239 -20.24 -1.32 -0.63
C GLU A 239 -21.50 -2.10 -0.25
N ASN A 240 -21.47 -3.43 -0.45
CA ASN A 240 -22.59 -4.32 -0.19
C ASN A 240 -22.63 -4.85 1.25
N VAL A 241 -21.64 -4.52 2.09
CA VAL A 241 -21.62 -4.94 3.49
C VAL A 241 -22.63 -4.11 4.28
N LYS A 242 -23.81 -4.69 4.47
CA LYS A 242 -24.94 -4.11 5.21
C LYS A 242 -25.30 -5.05 6.35
N SER A 243 -25.02 -4.62 7.58
CA SER A 243 -25.47 -5.31 8.81
C SER A 243 -25.61 -4.29 9.92
N SER A 244 -26.71 -4.37 10.67
CA SER A 244 -26.92 -3.60 11.90
C SER A 244 -26.03 -4.10 13.05
N ASP A 245 -25.57 -5.35 12.98
CA ASP A 245 -24.61 -5.92 13.92
C ASP A 245 -23.18 -5.53 13.52
N ASP A 246 -22.52 -4.78 14.41
CA ASP A 246 -21.15 -4.28 14.26
C ASP A 246 -20.11 -5.40 14.11
N ALA A 247 -20.23 -6.50 14.87
CA ALA A 247 -19.28 -7.60 14.84
C ALA A 247 -19.38 -8.37 13.51
N ILE A 248 -20.61 -8.63 13.05
CA ILE A 248 -20.84 -9.25 11.74
C ILE A 248 -20.30 -8.36 10.62
N ARG A 249 -20.59 -7.05 10.68
CA ARG A 249 -20.13 -6.08 9.67
C ARG A 249 -18.60 -6.03 9.59
N ARG A 250 -17.92 -6.00 10.74
CA ARG A 250 -16.44 -6.02 10.80
C ARG A 250 -15.87 -7.31 10.21
N ARG A 251 -16.46 -8.46 10.54
CA ARG A 251 -16.03 -9.75 10.00
C ARG A 251 -16.19 -9.83 8.49
N GLN A 252 -17.33 -9.39 7.95
CA GLN A 252 -17.58 -9.37 6.51
C GLN A 252 -16.61 -8.45 5.78
N SER A 253 -16.34 -7.27 6.35
CA SER A 253 -15.32 -6.34 5.84
C SER A 253 -13.93 -6.97 5.79
N ALA A 254 -13.49 -7.61 6.88
CA ALA A 254 -12.21 -8.32 6.93
C ALA A 254 -12.12 -9.44 5.87
N VAL A 255 -13.19 -10.22 5.67
CA VAL A 255 -13.24 -11.26 4.62
C VAL A 255 -13.02 -10.67 3.23
N ILE A 256 -13.57 -9.49 2.94
CA ILE A 256 -13.36 -8.80 1.65
C ILE A 256 -11.90 -8.38 1.48
N GLY A 257 -11.29 -7.82 2.53
CA GLY A 257 -9.85 -7.51 2.52
C GLY A 257 -8.99 -8.76 2.25
N GLY A 258 -9.31 -9.89 2.88
CA GLY A 258 -8.65 -11.17 2.64
C GLY A 258 -8.83 -11.69 1.22
N ARG A 259 -10.05 -11.66 0.68
CA ARG A 259 -10.32 -12.07 -0.72
C ARG A 259 -9.64 -11.19 -1.74
N THR A 260 -9.53 -9.89 -1.47
CA THR A 260 -8.79 -8.94 -2.31
C THR A 260 -7.31 -9.33 -2.37
N ALA A 261 -6.71 -9.67 -1.23
CA ALA A 261 -5.34 -10.17 -1.19
C ALA A 261 -5.19 -11.51 -1.93
N THR A 262 -6.10 -12.46 -1.72
CA THR A 262 -6.10 -13.74 -2.45
C THR A 262 -6.14 -13.53 -3.96
N ALA A 263 -7.06 -12.70 -4.47
CA ALA A 263 -7.16 -12.43 -5.90
C ALA A 263 -5.85 -11.85 -6.49
N ALA A 264 -5.14 -11.00 -5.73
CA ALA A 264 -3.82 -10.50 -6.13
C ALA A 264 -2.74 -11.60 -6.15
N TYR A 265 -2.70 -12.44 -5.12
CA TYR A 265 -1.70 -13.51 -5.01
C TYR A 265 -1.94 -14.68 -5.97
N ASP A 266 -3.19 -14.93 -6.36
CA ASP A 266 -3.51 -15.88 -7.44
C ASP A 266 -2.87 -15.43 -8.75
N VAL A 267 -2.89 -14.13 -9.07
CA VAL A 267 -2.18 -13.59 -10.24
C VAL A 267 -0.66 -13.74 -10.10
N VAL A 268 -0.10 -13.58 -8.91
CA VAL A 268 1.33 -13.81 -8.66
C VAL A 268 1.70 -15.27 -8.90
N GLU A 269 0.88 -16.21 -8.45
CA GLU A 269 1.09 -17.64 -8.68
C GLU A 269 0.99 -18.01 -10.16
N ASP A 270 0.00 -17.48 -10.88
CA ASP A 270 -0.11 -17.66 -12.34
C ASP A 270 1.14 -17.17 -13.08
N LEU A 271 1.64 -15.99 -12.70
CA LEU A 271 2.87 -15.42 -13.26
C LEU A 271 4.09 -16.29 -12.91
N ARG A 272 4.18 -16.78 -11.67
CA ARG A 272 5.25 -17.68 -11.25
C ARG A 272 5.24 -18.96 -12.07
N GLN A 273 4.08 -19.56 -12.32
CA GLN A 273 3.97 -20.76 -13.16
C GLN A 273 4.35 -20.47 -14.61
N GLN A 274 3.90 -19.35 -15.17
CA GLN A 274 4.22 -18.92 -16.52
C GLN A 274 5.73 -18.74 -16.76
N TRP A 275 6.43 -18.15 -15.78
CA TRP A 275 7.85 -17.79 -15.93
C TRP A 275 8.82 -18.77 -15.24
N GLY A 276 8.31 -19.66 -14.37
CA GLY A 276 9.09 -20.69 -13.68
C GLY A 276 9.28 -21.97 -14.49
N MET A 277 8.52 -22.17 -15.58
CA MET A 277 8.77 -23.28 -16.50
C MET A 277 9.98 -22.98 -17.40
N PRO A 278 10.92 -23.93 -17.57
CA PRO A 278 11.99 -23.76 -18.55
C PRO A 278 11.37 -23.52 -19.93
N GLY A 279 11.87 -22.53 -20.66
CA GLY A 279 11.32 -22.17 -21.98
C GLY A 279 11.29 -23.39 -22.94
N PRO A 280 10.42 -23.39 -23.94
CA PRO A 280 10.28 -24.52 -24.89
C PRO A 280 11.61 -24.97 -25.48
N GLU A 281 12.51 -24.04 -25.77
CA GLU A 281 13.84 -24.33 -26.31
C GLU A 281 14.76 -25.09 -25.33
N GLN A 282 14.62 -24.84 -24.02
CA GLN A 282 15.34 -25.58 -22.98
C GLN A 282 14.71 -26.94 -22.68
N GLN A 283 13.38 -27.07 -22.84
CA GLN A 283 12.69 -28.36 -22.73
C GLN A 283 13.10 -29.31 -23.87
N VAL A 284 13.19 -28.81 -25.11
CA VAL A 284 13.66 -29.61 -26.25
C VAL A 284 15.11 -30.05 -26.06
N ARG A 285 16.00 -29.20 -25.52
CA ARG A 285 17.40 -29.61 -25.25
C ARG A 285 17.51 -30.69 -24.17
N ARG A 286 16.64 -30.69 -23.15
CA ARG A 286 16.60 -31.79 -22.17
C ARG A 286 16.06 -33.08 -22.75
N GLY A 287 15.05 -33.02 -23.62
CA GLY A 287 14.53 -34.20 -24.33
C GLY A 287 15.60 -34.84 -25.24
N VAL A 288 16.26 -34.03 -26.07
CA VAL A 288 17.29 -34.51 -27.01
C VAL A 288 18.57 -34.96 -26.30
N GLY A 289 18.89 -34.38 -25.13
CA GLY A 289 20.03 -34.81 -24.30
C GLY A 289 19.77 -36.14 -23.60
N ALA A 290 18.57 -36.34 -23.05
CA ALA A 290 18.18 -37.60 -22.41
C ALA A 290 18.11 -38.76 -23.41
N ASP A 291 17.59 -38.53 -24.62
CA ASP A 291 17.53 -39.56 -25.67
C ASP A 291 18.92 -39.96 -26.19
N ARG A 292 19.91 -39.05 -26.19
CA ARG A 292 21.29 -39.40 -26.57
C ARG A 292 22.03 -40.20 -25.51
N GLU A 293 21.77 -39.97 -24.22
CA GLU A 293 22.38 -40.75 -23.14
C GLU A 293 21.80 -42.18 -23.06
N THR A 294 20.51 -42.39 -23.32
CA THR A 294 19.93 -43.74 -23.43
C THR A 294 20.37 -44.47 -24.69
N THR A 295 20.57 -43.77 -25.82
CA THR A 295 21.01 -44.42 -27.06
C THR A 295 22.50 -44.83 -26.99
N GLN A 296 23.38 -44.01 -26.41
CA GLN A 296 24.79 -44.39 -26.22
C GLN A 296 25.00 -45.49 -25.15
N ALA A 297 24.16 -45.55 -24.13
CA ALA A 297 24.20 -46.65 -23.15
C ALA A 297 23.79 -48.00 -23.77
N ASN A 298 22.94 -48.00 -24.80
CA ASN A 298 22.54 -49.24 -25.49
C ASN A 298 23.52 -49.66 -26.61
N GLU A 299 24.27 -48.74 -27.21
CA GLU A 299 25.28 -49.08 -28.21
C GLU A 299 26.58 -49.65 -27.62
N GLN A 300 26.92 -49.34 -26.36
CA GLN A 300 28.06 -49.97 -25.67
C GLN A 300 27.75 -51.35 -25.07
N ALA A 301 26.48 -51.76 -25.01
CA ALA A 301 26.09 -53.07 -24.48
C ALA A 301 26.00 -54.18 -25.56
N ASN A 302 26.13 -53.85 -26.85
CA ASN A 302 25.83 -54.81 -27.93
C ASN A 302 26.95 -54.96 -28.99
N GLY A 303 28.21 -54.79 -28.56
CA GLY A 303 29.39 -55.06 -29.41
C GLY A 303 29.85 -56.51 -29.36
N ASN A 304 29.10 -57.47 -29.91
CA ASN A 304 29.64 -58.72 -30.46
C ASN A 304 28.58 -59.53 -31.22
N GLY A 305 28.77 -59.73 -32.52
CA GLY A 305 28.06 -60.77 -33.28
C GLY A 305 27.70 -60.38 -34.71
N ALA A 306 28.55 -60.79 -35.64
CA ALA A 306 28.40 -60.64 -37.08
C ALA A 306 27.11 -61.27 -37.64
N HIS A 307 26.55 -60.67 -38.70
CA HIS A 307 26.02 -61.45 -39.84
C HIS A 307 25.94 -60.65 -41.13
N GLN A 308 26.27 -61.34 -42.22
CA GLN A 308 26.22 -60.97 -43.62
C GLN A 308 24.77 -60.80 -44.12
N GLY A 309 24.59 -59.94 -45.13
CA GLY A 309 23.82 -60.31 -46.32
C GLY A 309 22.71 -59.37 -46.81
N VAL A 310 23.00 -58.71 -47.93
CA VAL A 310 22.20 -58.67 -49.18
C VAL A 310 20.86 -57.86 -49.24
N ASP A 311 20.80 -57.06 -50.33
CA ASP A 311 19.68 -56.51 -51.12
C ASP A 311 19.02 -55.13 -50.86
N ASP A 312 18.92 -54.44 -52.01
CA ASP A 312 18.37 -53.13 -52.46
C ASP A 312 16.81 -53.11 -52.50
N PRO A 313 16.09 -52.10 -53.04
CA PRO A 313 16.10 -50.62 -52.92
C PRO A 313 14.82 -50.10 -52.22
N GLY A 314 14.78 -48.83 -51.78
CA GLY A 314 13.52 -48.21 -51.34
C GLY A 314 13.60 -46.73 -50.98
N GLN A 315 13.31 -45.87 -51.96
CA GLN A 315 12.93 -44.47 -51.75
C GLN A 315 11.77 -44.36 -50.75
N LEU A 316 11.97 -43.65 -49.65
CA LEU A 316 10.88 -43.04 -48.89
C LEU A 316 11.26 -41.62 -48.46
N SER A 317 10.41 -40.71 -48.89
CA SER A 317 10.39 -39.27 -48.67
C SER A 317 10.48 -38.91 -47.19
N GLY A 318 11.33 -37.94 -46.86
CA GLY A 318 11.38 -37.33 -45.53
C GLY A 318 10.12 -36.51 -45.23
N PRO A 319 9.72 -36.39 -43.95
CA PRO A 319 8.57 -35.61 -43.54
C PRO A 319 8.84 -34.10 -43.74
N GLU A 320 7.86 -33.43 -44.35
CA GLU A 320 7.77 -32.00 -44.51
C GLU A 320 7.94 -31.26 -43.18
N GLU A 321 8.82 -30.27 -43.20
CA GLU A 321 8.97 -29.25 -42.17
C GLU A 321 7.68 -28.41 -42.11
N PRO A 322 7.00 -28.28 -40.96
CA PRO A 322 5.79 -27.48 -40.90
C PRO A 322 6.13 -26.00 -41.14
N ALA A 323 5.52 -25.46 -42.19
CA ALA A 323 5.58 -24.04 -42.53
C ALA A 323 5.25 -23.17 -41.31
N ARG A 324 6.12 -22.20 -41.04
CA ARG A 324 5.85 -21.13 -40.08
C ARG A 324 4.63 -20.35 -40.57
N PRO A 325 3.64 -20.06 -39.72
CA PRO A 325 2.53 -19.21 -40.11
C PRO A 325 3.05 -17.78 -40.34
N ASP A 326 2.89 -17.28 -41.56
CA ASP A 326 3.06 -15.88 -41.89
C ASP A 326 2.08 -15.04 -41.07
N LEU A 327 2.63 -14.16 -40.24
CA LEU A 327 1.83 -13.18 -39.52
C LEU A 327 1.29 -12.13 -40.51
N PRO A 328 0.02 -11.70 -40.38
CA PRO A 328 -0.54 -10.64 -41.20
C PRO A 328 0.31 -9.36 -41.14
N PRO A 329 0.51 -8.63 -42.26
CA PRO A 329 1.34 -7.43 -42.32
C PRO A 329 0.90 -6.30 -41.36
N GLU A 330 -0.31 -6.37 -40.81
CA GLU A 330 -0.84 -5.42 -39.83
C GLU A 330 -0.26 -5.62 -38.41
N LEU A 331 0.20 -6.83 -38.06
CA LEU A 331 0.81 -7.12 -36.74
C LEU A 331 2.30 -6.80 -36.68
N ALA A 332 2.99 -6.70 -37.82
CA ALA A 332 4.39 -6.29 -37.90
C ALA A 332 4.59 -4.78 -37.71
N ALA A 333 3.54 -3.98 -37.93
CA ALA A 333 3.56 -2.52 -37.78
C ALA A 333 3.41 -2.05 -36.32
N ALA A 334 2.71 -2.81 -35.48
CA ALA A 334 2.49 -2.46 -34.06
C ALA A 334 3.74 -2.70 -33.18
N ALA A 335 4.66 -3.56 -33.60
CA ALA A 335 5.88 -3.87 -32.85
C ALA A 335 7.02 -2.84 -33.01
N ARG A 336 6.87 -1.81 -33.88
CA ARG A 336 7.93 -0.84 -34.18
C ARG A 336 7.71 0.58 -33.65
N VAL A 337 6.60 0.87 -32.98
CA VAL A 337 6.24 2.23 -32.54
C VAL A 337 6.50 2.50 -31.04
N GLY A 338 6.92 1.51 -30.26
CA GLY A 338 7.13 1.66 -28.80
C GLY A 338 8.52 2.11 -28.34
N LEU A 339 9.50 2.26 -29.23
CA LEU A 339 10.88 2.64 -28.88
C LEU A 339 11.06 4.16 -28.87
N GLY A 340 10.36 4.82 -27.94
CA GLY A 340 10.59 6.22 -27.58
C GLY A 340 11.41 6.30 -26.30
N ASN A 341 12.70 6.62 -26.42
CA ASN A 341 13.65 6.81 -25.33
C ASN A 341 13.15 7.82 -24.29
N SER A 342 12.84 7.36 -23.07
CA SER A 342 12.88 8.18 -21.86
C SER A 342 13.92 7.58 -20.91
N ALA A 343 14.89 8.40 -20.51
CA ALA A 343 16.02 8.03 -19.69
C ALA A 343 15.57 7.52 -18.30
N PRO A 344 16.26 6.52 -17.72
CA PRO A 344 15.93 6.07 -16.37
C PRO A 344 16.32 7.14 -15.33
N LEU A 345 15.37 7.48 -14.48
CA LEU A 345 15.59 8.30 -13.27
C LEU A 345 16.47 7.50 -12.30
N GLN A 346 17.76 7.78 -12.29
CA GLN A 346 18.68 7.38 -11.22
C GLN A 346 18.71 8.46 -10.15
N SER A 347 17.90 8.31 -9.10
CA SER A 347 18.08 9.07 -7.87
C SER A 347 17.47 8.35 -6.67
N ALA A 348 18.11 7.25 -6.30
CA ALA A 348 18.02 6.70 -4.94
C ALA A 348 19.45 6.45 -4.46
N THR A 349 20.12 7.51 -4.00
CA THR A 349 21.37 7.38 -3.26
C THR A 349 21.08 6.65 -1.97
N ARG A 350 21.67 5.46 -1.78
CA ARG A 350 21.62 4.74 -0.51
C ARG A 350 22.20 5.63 0.60
N LEU A 351 21.42 5.88 1.64
CA LEU A 351 21.89 6.48 2.89
C LEU A 351 23.02 5.60 3.46
N ALA A 352 24.13 6.23 3.82
CA ALA A 352 25.28 5.58 4.42
C ALA A 352 24.98 5.12 5.87
N ALA A 353 25.66 4.06 6.31
CA ALA A 353 25.42 3.35 7.57
C ALA A 353 25.67 4.19 8.85
N ASP A 354 26.26 5.37 8.71
CA ASP A 354 26.55 6.34 9.77
C ASP A 354 25.35 7.23 10.14
N GLN A 355 24.25 7.21 9.37
CA GLN A 355 23.01 7.91 9.71
C GLN A 355 21.95 7.05 10.42
N GLN A 356 22.23 5.78 10.70
CA GLN A 356 21.36 4.94 11.52
C GLN A 356 21.74 5.11 13.01
N GLY A 357 21.06 6.06 13.66
CA GLY A 357 21.25 6.39 15.07
C GLY A 357 21.11 5.18 16.00
N SER A 358 22.22 4.81 16.64
CA SER A 358 22.31 3.79 17.68
C SER A 358 21.60 4.28 18.95
N ARG A 359 20.48 3.64 19.32
CA ARG A 359 19.93 3.72 20.69
C ARG A 359 20.80 2.88 21.60
N ARG A 360 21.77 3.53 22.25
CA ARG A 360 22.58 2.93 23.31
C ARG A 360 21.85 3.06 24.65
N THR A 361 21.25 1.97 25.10
CA THR A 361 20.90 1.75 26.51
C THR A 361 22.21 1.60 27.29
N THR A 362 22.45 2.49 28.26
CA THR A 362 23.43 2.24 29.32
C THR A 362 22.75 2.52 30.66
N ALA A 363 22.55 1.45 31.41
CA ALA A 363 22.27 1.47 32.83
C ALA A 363 23.52 0.89 33.52
N THR A 364 24.14 1.63 34.44
CA THR A 364 24.65 1.14 35.73
C THR A 364 25.42 2.23 36.52
N GLY A 365 24.80 2.65 37.64
CA GLY A 365 25.43 2.94 38.94
C GLY A 365 25.94 4.37 39.25
N PRO A 366 26.21 4.72 40.53
CA PRO A 366 25.77 4.11 41.79
C PRO A 366 25.02 5.08 42.73
N ALA A 367 24.43 4.51 43.78
CA ALA A 367 23.68 5.15 44.83
C ALA A 367 24.48 6.22 45.60
N GLN A 368 23.88 7.40 45.79
CA GLN A 368 24.26 8.33 46.84
C GLN A 368 23.08 8.55 47.79
N GLN A 369 23.32 8.17 49.05
CA GLN A 369 22.55 8.53 50.23
C GLN A 369 22.28 10.04 50.25
N ARG A 370 21.02 10.43 50.46
CA ARG A 370 20.71 11.72 51.07
C ARG A 370 19.72 11.51 52.21
N GLN A 371 20.22 11.93 53.38
CA GLN A 371 19.53 12.07 54.64
C GLN A 371 18.33 13.01 54.48
N GLY A 372 17.21 12.67 55.11
CA GLY A 372 16.08 13.58 55.26
C GLY A 372 16.36 14.65 56.31
N PRO A 373 15.41 15.59 56.48
CA PRO A 373 15.12 16.09 57.80
C PRO A 373 13.66 15.83 58.18
N GLU A 374 13.53 15.42 59.43
CA GLU A 374 12.32 15.49 60.25
C GLU A 374 11.71 16.89 60.18
N THR A 375 10.38 16.97 60.24
CA THR A 375 9.75 18.07 60.96
C THR A 375 8.45 17.59 61.58
N GLN A 376 8.46 17.59 62.91
CA GLN A 376 7.29 17.52 63.76
C GLN A 376 6.49 18.82 63.63
N ARG A 377 5.18 18.72 63.36
CA ARG A 377 4.09 19.23 64.22
C ARG A 377 2.75 19.05 63.53
#